data_AF-A0A0C1JQ14-F1
#
_entry.id   AF-A0A0C1JQ14-F1
#
_cell.length_a   1.000
_cell.length_b   1.000
_cell.length_c   1.000
_cell.angle_alpha   90.00
_cell.angle_beta   90.00
_cell.angle_gamma   90.00
#
_symmetry.space_group_name_H-M   'P 1'
#
loop_
_entity.id
_entity.type
_entity.pdbx_description
1 polymer ?
#
loop_
_entity_poly.entity_id
_entity_poly.type
_entity_poly.pdbx_seq_one_letter_code
_entity_poly.pdbx_strand_id
1 'polypeptide(L)'
;MKQRSFLLLLILTICLGLHSSVEASKSRPFSSQQEAQRYLNQHYNKGCYYYNKQNWRFAMDEFEKVVYFFPNSTEAAEAYYYLGVCYFERKEYDFANNAFSKYLTSVEQPAFF
;
A
#
# COMPACT_ATOMS: atom_id res chain seq x y z
N MET A 1 -5.68 11.33 -54.08
CA MET A 1 -6.00 10.28 -53.09
C MET A 1 -4.87 10.10 -52.05
N LYS A 2 -4.50 11.14 -51.29
CA LYS A 2 -3.45 11.05 -50.25
C LYS A 2 -3.84 11.59 -48.87
N GLN A 3 -5.01 12.22 -48.71
CA GLN A 3 -5.43 12.78 -47.41
C GLN A 3 -6.10 11.78 -46.45
N ARG A 4 -6.68 10.67 -46.96
CA ARG A 4 -7.32 9.67 -46.08
C ARG A 4 -6.34 8.81 -45.29
N SER A 5 -5.11 8.64 -45.79
CA SER A 5 -4.07 7.87 -45.09
C SER A 5 -3.43 8.63 -43.92
N PHE A 6 -3.48 9.97 -43.94
CA PHE A 6 -2.92 10.80 -42.87
C PHE A 6 -3.86 10.90 -41.66
N LEU A 7 -5.18 10.82 -41.90
CA LEU A 7 -6.20 10.83 -40.85
C LEU A 7 -6.22 9.53 -40.02
N LEU A 8 -5.85 8.39 -40.62
CA LEU A 8 -5.75 7.10 -39.93
C LEU A 8 -4.48 6.95 -39.08
N LEU A 9 -3.39 7.63 -39.43
CA LEU A 9 -2.16 7.68 -38.63
C LEU A 9 -2.30 8.58 -37.39
N LEU A 10 -3.20 9.57 -37.43
CA LEU A 10 -3.46 10.48 -36.31
C LEU A 10 -4.33 9.85 -35.22
N ILE A 11 -5.07 8.78 -35.54
CA ILE A 11 -5.88 8.01 -34.57
C ILE A 11 -5.04 6.92 -33.90
N LEU A 12 -4.04 6.36 -34.59
CA LEU A 12 -3.17 5.33 -34.02
C LEU A 12 -2.20 5.86 -32.94
N THR A 13 -1.83 7.15 -33.01
CA THR A 13 -1.02 7.81 -31.97
C THR A 13 -1.83 8.15 -30.71
N ILE A 14 -3.16 8.28 -30.82
CA ILE A 14 -4.05 8.50 -29.66
C ILE A 14 -4.19 7.21 -28.82
N CYS A 15 -3.97 6.03 -29.41
CA CYS A 15 -3.99 4.76 -28.68
C CYS A 15 -2.63 4.32 -28.11
N LEU A 16 -1.54 5.04 -28.41
CA LEU A 16 -0.19 4.79 -27.85
C LEU A 16 0.33 5.97 -27.00
N GLY A 17 -0.40 7.09 -26.98
CA GLY A 17 -0.13 8.23 -26.13
C GLY A 17 -0.60 7.95 -24.70
N LEU A 18 0.33 7.50 -23.87
CA LEU A 18 0.37 7.75 -22.42
C LEU A 18 -1.03 7.80 -21.75
N HIS A 19 -1.53 6.63 -21.35
CA HIS A 19 -2.28 6.59 -20.09
C HIS A 19 -1.30 6.67 -18.91
N SER A 20 -0.45 7.68 -18.92
CA SER A 20 0.19 8.22 -17.71
C SER A 20 -0.35 9.62 -17.47
N SER A 21 -1.64 9.81 -17.73
CA SER A 21 -2.37 10.97 -17.25
C SER A 21 -2.86 10.65 -15.85
N VAL A 22 -2.42 11.45 -14.88
CA VAL A 22 -3.06 11.75 -13.58
C VAL A 22 -2.34 11.33 -12.28
N GLU A 23 -1.25 10.56 -12.27
CA GLU A 23 -0.51 10.34 -10.98
C GLU A 23 0.58 11.38 -10.68
N ALA A 24 0.61 12.50 -11.40
CA ALA A 24 1.56 13.58 -11.17
C ALA A 24 1.02 14.62 -10.16
N SER A 25 0.81 14.24 -8.89
CA SER A 25 0.80 15.23 -7.77
C SER A 25 1.08 14.69 -6.36
N LYS A 26 1.47 13.43 -6.21
CA LYS A 26 2.20 12.99 -5.01
C LYS A 26 3.65 12.81 -5.43
N SER A 27 4.54 13.70 -4.97
CA SER A 27 5.99 13.54 -5.14
C SER A 27 6.35 12.07 -4.95
N ARG A 28 7.00 11.42 -5.93
CA ARG A 28 7.42 10.02 -5.80
C ARG A 28 8.23 9.92 -4.50
N PRO A 29 7.72 9.26 -3.45
CA PRO A 29 8.39 9.28 -2.15
C PRO A 29 9.71 8.48 -2.16
N PHE A 30 9.97 7.72 -3.23
CA PHE A 30 11.14 6.87 -3.41
C PHE A 30 11.77 7.09 -4.79
N SER A 31 13.12 7.09 -4.85
CA SER A 31 13.92 7.27 -6.07
C SER A 31 14.14 5.97 -6.85
N SER A 32 13.95 4.81 -6.22
CA SER A 32 14.10 3.49 -6.85
C SER A 32 13.22 2.41 -6.19
N GLN A 33 12.98 1.31 -6.90
CA GLN A 33 12.29 0.15 -6.34
C GLN A 33 13.06 -0.47 -5.17
N GLN A 34 14.40 -0.46 -5.23
CA GLN A 34 15.23 -0.98 -4.14
C GLN A 34 15.08 -0.14 -2.87
N GLU A 35 15.00 1.19 -3.01
CA GLU A 35 14.75 2.08 -1.88
C GLU A 35 13.37 1.87 -1.28
N ALA A 36 12.35 1.79 -2.14
CA ALA A 36 10.98 1.48 -1.75
C ALA A 36 10.91 0.15 -0.96
N GLN A 37 11.55 -0.91 -1.46
CA GLN A 37 11.58 -2.20 -0.76
C GLN A 37 12.34 -2.14 0.56
N ARG A 38 13.46 -1.40 0.64
CA ARG A 38 14.19 -1.22 1.89
C ARG A 38 13.34 -0.49 2.93
N TYR A 39 12.62 0.55 2.51
CA TYR A 39 11.70 1.29 3.38
C TYR A 39 10.59 0.37 3.90
N LEU A 40 9.92 -0.36 3.00
CA LEU A 40 8.88 -1.33 3.34
C LEU A 40 9.37 -2.34 4.39
N ASN A 41 10.47 -3.04 4.10
CA ASN A 41 11.03 -4.04 5.00
C ASN A 41 11.44 -3.43 6.35
N GLN A 42 12.06 -2.25 6.33
CA GLN A 42 12.51 -1.59 7.55
C GLN A 42 11.33 -1.26 8.47
N HIS A 43 10.29 -0.62 7.93
CA HIS A 43 9.15 -0.18 8.73
C HIS A 43 8.29 -1.36 9.18
N TYR A 44 8.09 -2.36 8.33
CA TYR A 44 7.44 -3.61 8.75
C TYR A 44 8.20 -4.29 9.90
N ASN A 45 9.51 -4.49 9.76
CA ASN A 45 10.32 -5.12 10.81
C ASN A 45 10.35 -4.32 12.12
N LYS A 46 10.39 -2.99 12.05
CA LYS A 46 10.29 -2.11 13.23
C LYS A 46 8.91 -2.22 13.89
N GLY A 47 7.85 -2.27 13.11
CA GLY A 47 6.48 -2.52 13.59
C GLY A 47 6.41 -3.83 14.38
N CYS A 48 6.90 -4.93 13.79
CA CYS A 48 6.97 -6.23 14.43
C CYS A 48 7.82 -6.21 15.72
N TYR A 49 8.94 -5.50 15.71
CA TYR A 49 9.76 -5.31 16.91
C TYR A 49 8.99 -4.63 18.04
N TYR A 50 8.32 -3.50 17.77
CA TYR A 50 7.52 -2.80 18.78
C TYR A 50 6.31 -3.60 19.23
N TYR A 51 5.65 -4.31 18.32
CA TYR A 51 4.56 -5.23 18.61
C TYR A 51 4.98 -6.31 19.61
N ASN A 52 6.13 -6.95 19.37
CA ASN A 52 6.68 -7.96 20.28
C ASN A 52 7.06 -7.39 21.66
N LYS A 53 7.31 -6.09 21.75
CA LYS A 53 7.53 -5.36 23.00
C LYS A 53 6.24 -4.81 23.63
N GLN A 54 5.09 -5.13 23.03
CA GLN A 54 3.78 -4.62 23.43
C GLN A 54 3.68 -3.09 23.42
N ASN A 55 4.56 -2.44 22.64
CA ASN A 55 4.56 -1.00 22.51
C ASN A 55 3.63 -0.58 21.36
N TRP A 56 2.33 -0.68 21.63
CA TRP A 56 1.27 -0.59 20.63
C TRP A 56 1.31 0.70 19.82
N ARG A 57 1.57 1.84 20.46
CA ARG A 57 1.64 3.13 19.75
C ARG A 57 2.73 3.12 18.68
N PHE A 58 3.95 2.74 19.04
CA PHE A 58 5.07 2.75 18.09
C PHE A 58 4.94 1.64 17.05
N ALA A 59 4.33 0.50 17.40
CA ALA A 59 4.00 -0.53 16.42
C ALA A 59 3.03 0.02 15.35
N MET A 60 1.95 0.67 15.79
CA MET A 60 0.99 1.31 14.89
C MET A 60 1.65 2.34 13.99
N ASP A 61 2.46 3.25 14.55
CA ASP A 61 3.14 4.30 13.79
C ASP A 61 3.98 3.72 12.64
N GLU A 62 4.60 2.55 12.83
CA GLU A 62 5.41 1.89 11.81
C GLU A 62 4.55 1.13 10.78
N PHE A 63 3.53 0.40 11.23
CA PHE A 63 2.61 -0.30 10.33
C PHE A 63 1.74 0.66 9.50
N GLU A 64 1.37 1.83 10.03
CA GLU A 64 0.65 2.87 9.29
C GLU A 64 1.46 3.37 8.09
N LYS A 65 2.78 3.50 8.23
CA LYS A 65 3.68 3.84 7.11
C LYS A 65 3.65 2.75 6.04
N VAL A 66 3.66 1.48 6.44
CA VAL A 66 3.59 0.34 5.51
C VAL A 66 2.30 0.41 4.68
N VAL A 67 1.14 0.48 5.34
CA VAL A 67 -0.15 0.48 4.63
C VAL A 67 -0.40 1.77 3.84
N TYR A 68 0.22 2.89 4.23
CA TYR A 68 0.10 4.15 3.52
C TYR A 68 0.91 4.16 2.21
N PHE A 69 2.17 3.70 2.25
CA PHE A 69 3.06 3.77 1.10
C PHE A 69 2.99 2.53 0.19
N PHE A 70 2.60 1.38 0.73
CA PHE A 70 2.60 0.09 0.02
C PHE A 70 1.27 -0.65 0.16
N PRO A 71 0.11 -0.01 -0.07
CA PRO A 71 -1.20 -0.58 0.27
C PRO A 71 -1.52 -1.94 -0.38
N ASN A 72 -0.82 -2.30 -1.46
CA ASN A 72 -1.04 -3.52 -2.23
C ASN A 72 0.05 -4.59 -1.99
N SER A 73 0.95 -4.40 -1.02
CA SER A 73 1.98 -5.41 -0.70
C SER A 73 1.46 -6.45 0.27
N THR A 74 2.10 -7.63 0.30
CA THR A 74 1.79 -8.68 1.27
C THR A 74 2.00 -8.19 2.71
N GLU A 75 3.05 -7.42 2.94
CA GLU A 75 3.36 -6.81 4.24
C GLU A 75 2.30 -5.79 4.66
N ALA A 76 1.64 -5.10 3.72
CA ALA A 76 0.53 -4.21 4.06
C ALA A 76 -0.73 -4.97 4.50
N ALA A 77 -1.01 -6.12 3.90
CA ALA A 77 -2.07 -7.01 4.39
C ALA A 77 -1.75 -7.43 5.84
N GLU A 78 -0.56 -7.97 6.09
CA GLU A 78 -0.14 -8.37 7.44
C GLU A 78 -0.11 -7.20 8.42
N ALA A 79 0.34 -6.01 7.98
CA ALA A 79 0.32 -4.80 8.79
C ALA A 79 -1.11 -4.39 9.20
N TYR A 80 -2.13 -4.62 8.36
CA TYR A 80 -3.52 -4.41 8.79
C TYR A 80 -3.96 -5.36 9.91
N TYR A 81 -3.53 -6.62 9.89
CA TYR A 81 -3.77 -7.53 11.01
C TYR A 81 -3.11 -7.00 12.29
N TYR A 82 -1.82 -6.64 12.23
CA TYR A 82 -1.11 -6.13 13.40
C TYR A 82 -1.67 -4.80 13.91
N LEU A 83 -2.10 -3.91 13.01
CA LEU A 83 -2.82 -2.69 13.38
C LEU A 83 -4.11 -3.04 14.11
N GLY A 84 -4.88 -4.00 13.62
CA GLY A 84 -6.08 -4.49 14.29
C GLY A 84 -5.81 -4.94 15.72
N VAL A 85 -4.76 -5.73 15.93
CA VAL A 85 -4.35 -6.16 17.29
C VAL A 85 -3.93 -4.97 18.14
N CYS A 86 -3.09 -4.06 17.61
CA CYS A 86 -2.64 -2.89 18.37
C CYS A 86 -3.80 -1.97 18.78
N TYR A 87 -4.76 -1.72 17.88
CA TYR A 87 -5.97 -0.97 18.18
C TYR A 87 -6.83 -1.70 19.24
N PHE A 88 -6.96 -3.02 19.13
CA PHE A 88 -7.71 -3.82 20.09
C PHE A 88 -7.12 -3.76 21.50
N GLU A 89 -5.81 -3.94 21.63
CA GLU A 89 -5.07 -3.86 22.90
C GLU A 89 -5.20 -2.48 23.56
N ARG A 90 -5.34 -1.43 22.73
CA ARG A 90 -5.59 -0.06 23.18
C ARG A 90 -7.06 0.26 23.45
N LYS A 91 -7.97 -0.72 23.28
CA LYS A 91 -9.43 -0.59 23.41
C LYS A 91 -10.06 0.36 22.38
N GLU A 92 -9.39 0.57 21.26
CA GLU A 92 -9.82 1.39 20.13
C GLU A 92 -10.58 0.50 19.12
N TYR A 93 -11.70 -0.07 19.55
CA TYR A 93 -12.35 -1.21 18.88
C TYR A 93 -12.88 -0.89 17.48
N ASP A 94 -13.35 0.33 17.22
CA ASP A 94 -13.82 0.73 15.89
C ASP A 94 -12.69 0.67 14.86
N PHE A 95 -11.51 1.15 15.25
CA PHE A 95 -10.31 1.08 14.41
C PHE A 95 -9.80 -0.35 14.26
N ALA A 96 -9.85 -1.14 15.32
CA ALA A 96 -9.50 -2.56 15.28
C ALA A 96 -10.36 -3.32 14.27
N ASN A 97 -11.69 -3.13 14.34
CA ASN A 97 -12.63 -3.76 13.43
C ASN A 97 -12.38 -3.34 11.97
N ASN A 98 -12.09 -2.06 11.73
CA ASN A 98 -11.74 -1.59 10.39
C ASN A 98 -10.46 -2.25 9.86
N ALA A 99 -9.40 -2.32 10.68
CA ALA A 99 -8.13 -2.89 10.29
C ALA A 99 -8.24 -4.41 10.02
N PHE A 100 -8.92 -5.16 10.89
CA PHE A 100 -9.17 -6.58 10.66
C PHE A 100 -10.04 -6.83 9.41
N SER A 101 -11.05 -6.00 9.17
CA SER A 101 -11.86 -6.09 7.94
C SER A 101 -10.99 -5.91 6.70
N LYS A 102 -10.10 -4.91 6.71
CA LYS A 102 -9.17 -4.68 5.59
C LYS A 102 -8.27 -5.89 5.35
N TYR A 103 -7.70 -6.47 6.42
CA TYR A 103 -6.89 -7.69 6.31
C TYR A 103 -7.67 -8.84 5.67
N LEU A 104 -8.87 -9.15 6.17
CA LEU A 104 -9.69 -10.25 5.65
C LEU A 104 -10.11 -10.04 4.20
N THR A 105 -10.25 -8.79 3.75
CA THR A 105 -10.57 -8.49 2.34
C THR A 105 -9.34 -8.48 1.42
N SER A 106 -8.13 -8.37 1.96
CA SER A 106 -6.90 -8.30 1.16
C SER A 106 -6.19 -9.64 1.01
N VAL A 107 -6.66 -10.70 1.67
CA VAL A 107 -6.05 -12.04 1.61
C VAL A 107 -7.08 -13.11 1.24
N GLU A 108 -6.71 -14.04 0.37
CA GLU A 108 -7.59 -15.16 0.00
C GLU A 108 -7.64 -16.24 1.09
N GLN A 109 -6.53 -16.42 1.83
CA GLN A 109 -6.38 -17.40 2.89
C GLN A 109 -5.75 -16.72 4.12
N PRO A 110 -6.56 -16.22 5.06
CA PRO A 110 -6.07 -15.56 6.27
C PRO A 110 -5.20 -16.51 7.09
N ALA A 111 -4.00 -16.06 7.47
CA ALA A 111 -3.06 -16.83 8.27
C ALA A 111 -3.31 -16.72 9.79
N PHE A 112 -4.11 -15.74 10.22
CA PHE A 112 -4.31 -15.39 11.63
C PHE A 112 -5.73 -15.65 12.16
N PHE A 113 -6.59 -16.29 11.35
CA PHE A 113 -7.95 -16.69 11.69
C PHE A 113 -8.19 -18.12 11.23
#